data_AF-A0A2M7EWJ3-F1
#
_entry.id   AF-A0A2M7EWJ3-F1
#
_cell.length_a   1.000
_cell.length_b   1.000
_cell.length_c   1.000
_cell.angle_alpha   90.00
_cell.angle_beta   90.00
_cell.angle_gamma   90.00
#
_symmetry.space_group_name_H-M   'P 1'
#
loop_
_entity.id
_entity.type
_entity.pdbx_description
1 polymer ?
#
loop_
_entity_poly.entity_id
_entity_poly.type
_entity_poly.pdbx_seq_one_letter_code
_entity_poly.pdbx_strand_id
1 'polypeptide(L)'
;MRSHELRPGLSSVTGKFPDDGALIRRLFLGDTSFRSACEDYATACSSLERLMREALPSRQDEIDDYRSVIAGLEVEIAEFLRRATKVHIE
;
A
#
# COMPACT_ATOMS: atom_id res chain seq x y z
N MET A 1 15.13 -24.20 -2.05
CA MET A 1 14.33 -23.34 -1.16
C MET A 1 13.89 -22.14 -2.00
N ARG A 2 12.68 -22.16 -2.56
CA ARG A 2 12.18 -21.03 -3.37
C ARG A 2 11.61 -20.00 -2.41
N SER A 3 12.33 -18.89 -2.32
CA SER A 3 12.05 -17.71 -1.53
C SER A 3 10.59 -17.30 -1.68
N HIS A 4 9.90 -17.26 -0.55
CA HIS A 4 8.82 -16.33 -0.22
C HIS A 4 8.63 -15.27 -1.32
N GLU A 5 7.67 -15.49 -2.21
CA GLU A 5 7.32 -14.53 -3.25
C GLU A 5 7.00 -13.22 -2.52
N LEU A 6 7.90 -12.26 -2.64
CA LEU A 6 7.84 -10.95 -2.04
C LEU A 6 6.50 -10.36 -2.45
N ARG A 7 5.51 -10.39 -1.57
CA ARG A 7 4.23 -9.74 -1.82
C ARG A 7 4.52 -8.25 -1.79
N PRO A 8 4.62 -7.57 -2.96
CA PRO A 8 5.12 -6.21 -2.99
C PRO A 8 4.17 -5.30 -2.20
N GLY A 9 2.86 -5.57 -2.27
CA GLY A 9 1.85 -4.90 -1.45
C GLY A 9 2.11 -4.97 0.05
N LEU A 10 2.40 -6.16 0.59
CA LEU A 10 2.66 -6.30 2.02
C LEU A 10 3.91 -5.53 2.45
N SER A 11 4.98 -5.60 1.65
CA SER A 11 6.26 -4.96 1.99
C SER A 11 6.16 -3.43 1.91
N SER A 12 5.51 -2.90 0.86
CA SER A 12 5.28 -1.47 0.68
C SER A 12 4.44 -0.89 1.82
N VAL A 13 3.34 -1.55 2.17
CA VAL A 13 2.44 -1.09 3.23
C VAL A 13 3.10 -1.21 4.62
N THR A 14 3.84 -2.28 4.90
CA THR A 14 4.58 -2.41 6.17
C THR A 14 5.68 -1.36 6.31
N GLY A 15 6.31 -0.95 5.21
CA GLY A 15 7.26 0.16 5.21
C GLY A 15 6.60 1.51 5.52
N LYS A 16 5.36 1.72 5.06
CA LYS A 16 4.59 2.95 5.30
C LYS A 16 4.00 3.02 6.72
N PHE A 17 3.56 1.87 7.26
CA PHE A 17 2.90 1.74 8.56
C PHE A 17 3.67 0.74 9.45
N PRO A 18 4.88 1.08 9.91
CA PRO A 18 5.75 0.13 10.60
C PRO A 18 5.20 -0.33 11.97
N ASP A 19 4.43 0.52 12.66
CA ASP A 19 3.84 0.22 13.97
C ASP A 19 2.76 -0.88 13.88
N ASP A 20 2.06 -0.95 12.74
CA ASP A 20 0.97 -1.89 12.50
C ASP A 20 1.41 -3.20 11.82
N GLY A 21 2.71 -3.47 11.71
CA GLY A 21 3.25 -4.58 10.89
C GLY A 21 2.63 -5.97 11.15
N ALA A 22 2.35 -6.30 12.42
CA ALA A 22 1.69 -7.56 12.78
C ALA A 22 0.21 -7.58 12.34
N LEU A 23 -0.49 -6.45 12.49
CA LEU A 23 -1.89 -6.28 12.10
C LEU A 23 -2.04 -6.33 10.58
N ILE A 24 -1.18 -5.62 9.85
CA ILE A 24 -1.09 -5.63 8.39
C ILE A 24 -0.91 -7.05 7.89
N ARG A 25 0.03 -7.81 8.46
CA ARG A 25 0.27 -9.21 8.05
C ARG A 25 -0.95 -10.10 8.29
N ARG A 26 -1.66 -9.90 9.40
CA ARG A 26 -2.89 -10.63 9.72
C ARG A 26 -4.00 -10.30 8.71
N LEU A 27 -4.26 -9.02 8.47
CA LEU A 27 -5.27 -8.57 7.51
C LEU A 27 -4.94 -9.02 6.09
N PHE A 28 -3.68 -8.92 5.67
CA PHE A 28 -3.26 -9.34 4.34
C PHE A 28 -3.55 -10.83 4.07
N LEU A 29 -3.44 -11.68 5.11
CA LEU A 29 -3.73 -13.11 5.00
C LEU A 29 -5.23 -13.43 5.06
N GLY A 30 -5.99 -12.68 5.87
CA GLY A 30 -7.40 -12.99 6.17
C GLY A 30 -8.45 -12.16 5.42
N ASP A 31 -8.08 -11.01 4.86
CA ASP A 31 -8.99 -10.06 4.22
C ASP A 31 -8.54 -9.79 2.78
N THR A 32 -9.35 -10.26 1.82
CA THR A 32 -9.07 -10.12 0.39
C THR A 32 -9.18 -8.68 -0.09
N SER A 33 -10.06 -7.87 0.49
CA SER A 33 -10.21 -6.45 0.14
C SER A 33 -9.00 -5.66 0.59
N PHE A 34 -8.52 -5.90 1.81
CA PHE A 34 -7.28 -5.30 2.31
C PHE A 34 -6.07 -5.72 1.47
N ARG A 35 -6.01 -7.00 1.09
CA ARG A 35 -4.96 -7.50 0.20
C ARG A 35 -4.95 -6.74 -1.14
N SER A 36 -6.11 -6.60 -1.77
CA SER A 36 -6.23 -5.87 -3.05
C SER A 36 -5.75 -4.43 -2.89
N ALA A 37 -6.19 -3.72 -1.85
CA ALA A 37 -5.74 -2.34 -1.59
C ALA A 37 -4.22 -2.23 -1.40
N CYS A 38 -3.60 -3.22 -0.75
CA CYS A 38 -2.13 -3.28 -0.63
C CYS A 38 -1.45 -3.52 -1.99
N GLU A 39 -2.01 -4.37 -2.85
CA GLU A 39 -1.49 -4.65 -4.19
C GLU A 39 -1.63 -3.43 -5.12
N ASP A 40 -2.76 -2.74 -5.07
CA ASP A 40 -2.99 -1.48 -5.78
C ASP A 40 -2.01 -0.39 -5.31
N TYR A 41 -1.78 -0.28 -3.99
CA TYR A 41 -0.80 0.65 -3.43
C TYR A 41 0.61 0.40 -3.95
N ALA A 42 1.07 -0.86 -3.92
CA ALA A 42 2.40 -1.19 -4.44
C ALA A 42 2.53 -0.92 -5.95
N THR A 43 1.47 -1.19 -6.72
CA THR A 43 1.43 -0.92 -8.16
C THR A 43 1.54 0.58 -8.43
N ALA A 44 0.77 1.40 -7.72
CA ALA A 44 0.81 2.86 -7.85
C ALA A 44 2.18 3.44 -7.47
N CYS A 45 2.77 2.99 -6.35
CA CYS A 45 4.12 3.39 -5.94
C CYS A 45 5.18 3.01 -7.00
N SER A 46 5.12 1.79 -7.54
CA SER A 46 6.07 1.35 -8.57
C SER A 46 5.94 2.16 -9.86
N SER A 47 4.71 2.51 -10.25
CA SER A 47 4.46 3.37 -11.41
C SER A 47 5.01 4.78 -11.18
N LEU A 48 4.72 5.38 -10.03
CA LEU A 48 5.26 6.70 -9.67
C LEU A 48 6.79 6.71 -9.66
N GLU A 49 7.43 5.69 -9.08
CA GLU A 49 8.89 5.58 -9.04
C GLU A 49 9.49 5.48 -10.45
N ARG A 50 8.85 4.73 -11.35
CA ARG A 50 9.24 4.66 -12.76
C ARG A 50 9.13 6.03 -13.45
N LEU A 51 8.02 6.74 -13.24
CA LEU A 51 7.80 8.06 -13.81
C LEU A 51 8.82 9.09 -13.32
N MET A 52 9.13 9.05 -12.02
CA MET A 52 10.13 9.94 -11.42
C MET A 52 11.54 9.66 -11.94
N ARG A 53 11.90 8.39 -12.20
CA ARG A 53 13.19 8.01 -12.79
C ARG A 53 13.37 8.48 -14.23
N GLU A 54 12.28 8.52 -15.01
CA GLU A 54 12.31 9.00 -16.39
C GLU A 54 12.52 10.53 -16.48
N ALA A 55 12.35 11.26 -15.36
CA ALA A 55 12.72 12.68 -15.16
C ALA A 55 12.28 13.63 -16.29
N LEU A 56 11.10 13.38 -16.88
CA LEU A 56 10.53 14.22 -17.92
C LEU A 56 9.66 15.32 -17.28
N PRO A 57 9.98 16.62 -17.49
CA PRO A 57 9.17 17.71 -16.94
C PRO A 57 7.72 17.71 -17.46
N SER A 58 7.48 17.10 -18.64
CA SER A 58 6.13 16.95 -19.22
C SER A 58 5.23 15.96 -18.48
N ARG A 59 5.75 15.16 -17.53
CA ARG A 59 4.98 14.17 -16.77
C ARG A 59 4.65 14.63 -15.34
N GLN A 60 4.86 15.91 -15.04
CA GLN A 60 4.59 16.44 -13.70
C GLN A 60 3.12 16.30 -13.29
N ASP A 61 2.20 16.41 -14.25
CA ASP A 61 0.76 16.23 -14.04
C ASP A 61 0.42 14.76 -13.70
N GLU A 62 0.99 13.82 -14.45
CA GLU A 62 0.83 12.37 -14.21
C GLU A 62 1.45 11.96 -12.86
N ILE A 63 2.59 12.55 -12.48
CA ILE A 63 3.20 12.36 -11.16
C ILE A 63 2.27 12.84 -10.04
N ASP A 64 1.59 13.97 -10.23
CA ASP A 64 0.65 14.50 -9.24
C ASP A 64 -0.60 13.61 -9.11
N ASP A 65 -1.12 13.11 -10.24
CA ASP A 65 -2.23 12.16 -10.27
C ASP A 65 -1.90 10.87 -9.51
N TYR A 66 -0.74 10.25 -9.79
CA TYR A 66 -0.30 9.07 -9.04
C TYR A 66 -0.11 9.34 -7.55
N ARG A 67 0.38 10.54 -7.16
CA ARG A 67 0.47 10.92 -5.74
C ARG A 67 -0.89 11.01 -5.08
N SER A 68 -1.88 11.55 -5.78
CA SER A 68 -3.27 11.61 -5.30
C SER A 68 -3.86 10.21 -5.12
N VAL A 69 -3.67 9.32 -6.09
CA VAL A 69 -4.09 7.91 -6.00
C VAL A 69 -3.44 7.20 -4.82
N ILE A 70 -2.12 7.35 -4.65
CA ILE A 70 -1.38 6.78 -3.52
C ILE A 70 -1.93 7.31 -2.19
N ALA A 71 -2.20 8.61 -2.08
CA ALA A 71 -2.76 9.19 -0.86
C ALA A 71 -4.16 8.63 -0.54
N GLY A 72 -5.00 8.41 -1.56
CA GLY A 72 -6.30 7.76 -1.40
C GLY A 72 -6.18 6.34 -0.86
N LEU A 73 -5.27 5.54 -1.45
CA LEU A 73 -5.00 4.18 -1.01
C LEU A 73 -4.44 4.13 0.42
N GLU A 74 -3.60 5.08 0.81
CA GLU A 74 -3.10 5.19 2.20
C GLU A 74 -4.23 5.46 3.19
N VAL A 75 -5.23 6.28 2.81
CA VAL A 75 -6.42 6.52 3.63
C VAL A 75 -7.24 5.23 3.77
N GLU A 76 -7.52 4.53 2.66
CA GLU A 76 -8.27 3.27 2.71
C GLU A 76 -7.57 2.22 3.58
N ILE A 77 -6.26 2.04 3.41
CA ILE A 77 -5.45 1.12 4.21
C ILE A 77 -5.50 1.50 5.69
N ALA A 78 -5.36 2.80 6.02
CA ALA A 78 -5.45 3.27 7.40
C ALA A 78 -6.85 3.02 8.00
N GLU A 79 -7.92 3.11 7.21
CA GLU A 79 -9.26 2.74 7.65
C GLU A 79 -9.39 1.26 7.96
N PHE A 80 -8.85 0.37 7.13
CA PHE A 80 -8.81 -1.06 7.42
C PHE A 80 -8.09 -1.35 8.74
N LEU A 81 -6.94 -0.72 8.98
CA LEU A 81 -6.18 -0.86 10.22
C LEU A 81 -7.00 -0.38 11.42
N ARG A 82 -7.60 0.82 11.32
CA ARG A 82 -8.46 1.36 12.39
C ARG A 82 -9.65 0.46 12.71
N ARG A 83 -10.32 -0.08 11.69
CA ARG A 83 -11.45 -1.01 11.87
C ARG A 83 -10.98 -2.28 12.58
N ALA A 84 -9.83 -2.83 12.19
CA ALA A 84 -9.29 -4.04 12.78
C ALA A 84 -8.79 -3.86 14.23
N THR A 85 -8.35 -2.65 14.60
CA THR A 85 -7.97 -2.31 15.98
C THR A 85 -9.17 -2.03 16.87
N LYS A 86 -10.25 -1.46 16.33
CA LYS A 86 -11.51 -1.21 17.07
C LYS A 86 -12.26 -2.49 17.45
N VAL A 87 -12.14 -3.57 16.67
CA VAL A 87 -12.82 -4.85 16.91
C VAL A 87 -12.33 -5.57 18.20
N HIS A 88 -11.32 -5.06 18.90
CA HIS A 88 -10.83 -5.65 20.17
C HIS A 88 -11.42 -5.01 21.44
N ILE A 89 -12.38 -4.08 21.33
CA ILE A 89 -13.05 -3.46 22.48
C ILE A 89 -14.57 -3.57 22.35
N GLU A 90 -15.12 -4.79 22.31
CA GLU A 90 -16.52 -5.09 22.72
C GLU A 90 -16.61 -6.51 23.27
#